data_AF-A0AAW9EGM3-F1
#
_entry.id   AF-A0AAW9EGM3-F1
#
_cell.length_a   1.000
_cell.length_b   1.000
_cell.length_c   1.000
_cell.angle_alpha   90.00
_cell.angle_beta   90.00
_cell.angle_gamma   90.00
#
_symmetry.space_group_name_H-M   'P 1'
#
loop_
_entity.id
_entity.type
_entity.pdbx_description
1 polymer ?
#
loop_
_entity_poly.entity_id
_entity_poly.type
_entity_poly.pdbx_seq_one_letter_code
_entity_poly.pdbx_strand_id
1 'polypeptide(L)' 'SKEQGLWRHAGDEPIFTSTLSLDMGTVEASLAGPKRPQDRVNLLNVPKAFKAAVELETNKKPLAQYPQVTIDNQPPFT' A
#
# COMPACT_ATOMS: atom_id res chain seq x y z
N SER A 1 -9.79 34.64 7.25
CA SER A 1 -8.95 33.48 6.88
C SER A 1 -7.52 33.62 7.41
N LYS A 2 -6.77 34.68 7.07
CA LYS A 2 -5.44 34.96 7.70
C LYS A 2 -5.51 35.20 9.21
N GLU A 3 -6.55 35.88 9.69
CA GLU A 3 -6.76 36.18 11.13
C GLU A 3 -6.93 34.94 12.01
N GLN A 4 -7.25 33.78 11.44
CA GLN A 4 -7.43 32.53 12.19
C GLN A 4 -6.10 31.80 12.43
N GLY A 5 -4.97 32.33 11.95
CA GLY A 5 -3.64 31.75 12.18
C GLY A 5 -3.36 30.45 11.42
N LEU A 6 -4.19 30.10 10.43
CA LEU A 6 -4.04 28.86 9.65
C LEU A 6 -3.12 29.01 8.42
N TRP A 7 -2.57 30.21 8.20
CA TRP A 7 -1.66 30.49 7.10
C TRP A 7 -0.22 30.44 7.61
N ARG A 8 0.65 29.66 6.95
CA ARG A 8 2.06 29.60 7.31
C ARG A 8 2.81 30.87 6.88
N HIS A 9 3.64 31.39 7.78
CA HIS A 9 4.65 32.40 7.46
C HIS A 9 6.07 31.80 7.49
N ALA A 10 7.01 32.45 6.81
CA ALA A 10 8.41 32.02 6.83
C ALA A 10 8.97 32.15 8.25
N GLY A 11 9.54 31.06 8.79
CA GLY A 11 10.04 30.98 10.17
C GLY A 11 9.11 30.24 11.14
N ASP A 12 7.87 29.96 10.74
CA ASP A 12 6.94 29.15 11.53
C ASP A 12 7.25 27.65 11.35
N GLU A 13 8.30 27.18 12.02
CA GLU A 13 8.71 25.77 11.99
C GLU A 13 8.03 25.00 13.13
N PRO A 14 7.01 24.16 12.85
CA PRO A 14 6.38 23.35 13.88
C PRO A 14 7.25 22.16 14.26
N ILE A 15 7.13 21.75 15.52
CA ILE A 15 7.81 20.56 16.03
C ILE A 15 7.00 19.32 15.67
N PHE A 16 7.52 18.53 14.73
CA PHE A 16 6.95 17.24 14.35
C PHE A 16 7.57 16.10 15.16
N THR A 17 6.82 15.01 15.36
CA THR A 17 7.35 13.77 15.94
C THR A 17 8.30 13.02 15.00
N SER A 18 8.14 13.23 13.69
CA SER A 18 9.01 12.67 12.65
C SER A 18 8.98 13.57 11.41
N THR A 19 10.11 13.62 10.70
CA THR A 19 10.27 14.40 9.46
C THR A 19 10.71 13.47 8.33
N LEU A 20 10.04 13.59 7.19
CA LEU A 20 10.36 12.88 5.96
C LEU A 20 10.60 13.92 4.86
N SER A 21 11.51 13.63 3.94
CA SER A 21 11.79 14.48 2.78
C SER A 21 11.51 13.73 1.49
N LEU A 22 11.12 14.48 0.45
CA LEU A 22 10.91 13.97 -0.89
C LEU A 22 11.54 14.95 -1.88
N ASP A 23 12.50 14.45 -2.67
CA ASP A 23 13.05 15.20 -3.79
C ASP A 23 12.10 15.10 -5.00
N MET A 24 11.52 16.25 -5.37
CA MET A 24 10.58 16.34 -6.48
C MET A 24 11.21 16.05 -7.85
N GLY A 25 12.54 16.17 -7.99
CA GLY A 25 13.26 15.83 -9.21
C GLY A 25 13.32 14.33 -9.49
N THR A 26 13.12 13.49 -8.46
CA THR A 26 13.12 12.03 -8.57
C THR A 26 11.75 11.42 -8.87
N VAL A 27 10.71 12.26 -8.94
CA VAL A 27 9.33 11.80 -9.12
C VAL A 27 9.09 11.36 -10.57
N GLU A 28 8.51 10.17 -10.72
CA GLU A 28 8.18 9.57 -12.00
C GLU A 28 6.70 9.19 -12.07
N ALA A 29 6.13 9.23 -13.28
CA ALA A 29 4.78 8.77 -13.52
C ALA A 29 4.62 7.29 -13.12
N SER A 30 3.56 6.99 -12.38
CA SER A 30 3.27 5.65 -11.88
C SER A 30 1.78 5.37 -11.88
N LEU A 31 1.45 4.09 -11.86
CA LEU A 31 0.12 3.57 -11.62
C LEU A 31 0.09 2.91 -10.23
N ALA A 32 -1.04 3.04 -9.53
CA ALA A 32 -1.28 2.32 -8.28
C ALA A 32 -2.01 1.00 -8.54
N GLY A 33 -1.64 -0.06 -7.80
CA GLY A 33 -2.34 -1.35 -7.81
C GLY A 33 -1.53 -2.51 -8.39
N PRO A 34 -2.19 -3.64 -8.72
CA PRO A 34 -3.63 -3.78 -8.98
C PRO A 34 -4.53 -4.04 -7.76
N LYS A 35 -3.97 -4.38 -6.59
CA LYS A 35 -4.75 -4.81 -5.42
C LYS A 35 -4.85 -3.80 -4.29
N ARG A 36 -3.77 -3.08 -4.00
CA ARG A 36 -3.74 -2.11 -2.90
C ARG A 36 -3.35 -0.74 -3.44
N PRO A 37 -3.98 0.34 -2.96
CA PRO A 37 -3.71 1.70 -3.47
C PRO A 37 -2.29 2.20 -3.16
N GLN A 38 -1.63 1.64 -2.14
CA GLN A 38 -0.24 1.95 -1.80
C GLN A 38 0.79 1.23 -2.68
N ASP A 39 0.38 0.25 -3.50
CA ASP A 39 1.30 -0.51 -4.35
C ASP A 39 1.66 0.36 -5.57
N ARG A 40 2.84 0.99 -5.56
CA ARG A 40 3.32 1.85 -6.66
C ARG A 40 4.00 1.02 -7.74
N VAL A 41 3.60 1.22 -9.00
CA VAL A 41 4.24 0.65 -10.19
C VAL A 41 4.65 1.79 -11.12
N ASN A 42 5.94 1.97 -11.39
CA ASN A 42 6.40 2.91 -12.42
C ASN A 42 5.73 2.56 -13.76
N LEU A 43 5.25 3.57 -14.49
CA LEU A 43 4.51 3.41 -15.73
C LEU A 43 5.23 2.51 -16.76
N LEU A 44 6.55 2.61 -16.85
CA LEU A 44 7.37 1.77 -17.75
C LEU A 44 7.30 0.28 -17.41
N ASN A 45 7.02 -0.06 -16.16
CA ASN A 45 7.01 -1.43 -15.64
C ASN A 45 5.60 -2.03 -15.55
N VAL A 46 4.55 -1.29 -15.91
CA VAL A 46 3.16 -1.74 -15.79
C VAL A 46 2.88 -3.08 -16.49
N PRO A 47 3.33 -3.34 -17.74
CA PRO A 47 3.06 -4.62 -18.40
C PRO A 47 3.67 -5.81 -17.66
N LYS A 48 4.87 -5.64 -17.09
CA LYS A 48 5.55 -6.69 -16.32
C LYS A 48 4.87 -6.92 -14.97
N ALA A 49 4.55 -5.84 -14.27
CA ALA A 49 3.89 -5.89 -12.97
C ALA A 49 2.50 -6.53 -13.06
N PHE A 50 1.74 -6.21 -14.11
CA PHE A 50 0.42 -6.79 -14.34
C PHE A 50 0.50 -8.31 -14.57
N LYS A 51 1.41 -8.78 -15.42
CA LYS A 51 1.62 -10.22 -15.66
C LYS A 51 1.96 -10.97 -14.38
N ALA A 52 2.88 -10.43 -13.58
CA ALA A 52 3.27 -11.02 -12.30
C ALA A 52 2.09 -11.09 -11.32
N ALA A 53 1.26 -10.05 -11.27
CA ALA A 53 0.08 -10.03 -10.41
C ALA A 53 -0.95 -11.09 -10.83
N VAL A 54 -1.19 -11.25 -12.14
CA VAL A 54 -2.12 -12.28 -12.65
C VAL A 54 -1.62 -13.69 -12.35
N GLU A 55 -0.35 -13.97 -12.58
CA GLU A 55 0.25 -15.28 -12.28
C GLU A 55 0.12 -15.67 -10.80
N LEU A 56 0.29 -14.69 -9.91
CA LEU A 56 0.14 -14.90 -8.47
C LEU A 56 -1.32 -15.20 -8.08
N GLU A 57 -2.31 -14.67 -8.80
CA GLU A 57 -3.71 -15.02 -8.61
C GLU A 57 -4.05 -16.42 -9.11
N THR A 58 -3.50 -16.82 -10.26
CA THR A 58 -3.76 -18.14 -10.85
C THR A 58 -3.11 -19.27 -10.05
N ASN A 59 -2.02 -18.99 -9.32
CA ASN A 59 -1.31 -19.96 -8.50
C ASN A 59 -1.85 -20.10 -7.06
N LYS A 60 -3.01 -19.52 -6.74
CA LYS A 60 -3.66 -19.74 -5.45
C LYS A 60 -4.05 -21.22 -5.31
N LYS A 61 -3.34 -21.93 -4.43
CA LYS A 61 -3.72 -23.28 -4.01
C LYS A 61 -5.16 -23.26 -3.46
N PRO A 62 -6.02 -24.21 -3.84
CA PRO A 62 -7.39 -24.27 -3.34
C PRO A 62 -7.40 -24.25 -1.82
N LEU A 63 -8.39 -23.58 -1.22
CA LEU A 63 -8.57 -23.51 0.23
C LEU A 63 -8.62 -24.90 0.90
N ALA A 64 -8.92 -25.95 0.12
CA ALA A 64 -8.87 -27.35 0.52
C ALA A 64 -7.47 -27.88 0.88
N GLN A 65 -6.39 -27.17 0.53
CA GLN A 65 -5.01 -27.61 0.77
C GLN A 65 -4.39 -27.04 2.06
N TYR A 66 -5.09 -26.15 2.77
CA TYR A 66 -4.62 -25.74 4.10
C TYR A 66 -4.97 -26.85 5.09
N PRO A 67 -3.97 -27.40 5.83
CA PRO A 67 -4.27 -28.35 6.88
C PRO A 67 -5.23 -27.67 7.86
N GLN A 68 -6.41 -28.27 8.04
CA GLN A 68 -7.34 -27.84 9.08
C GLN A 68 -6.62 -28.07 10.41
N VAL A 69 -6.13 -27.00 11.03
CA VAL A 69 -5.53 -27.07 12.36
C VAL A 69 -6.69 -27.27 13.33
N THR A 70 -6.97 -28.52 13.69
CA THR A 70 -7.90 -28.84 14.77
C THR A 70 -7.24 -28.37 16.07
N ILE A 71 -7.68 -27.22 16.57
CA ILE A 71 -7.35 -26.76 17.92
C ILE A 71 -8.27 -27.53 18.86
N ASP A 72 -7.71 -28.50 19.58
CA ASP A 72 -8.26 -29.20 20.75
C ASP A 72 -9.80 -29.20 20.87
N ASN A 73 -10.45 -30.16 20.20
CA ASN A 73 -11.84 -30.59 20.43
C ASN A 73 -12.92 -29.47 20.45
N GLN A 74 -12.73 -28.36 19.73
CA GLN A 74 -13.84 -27.43 19.51
C GLN A 74 -14.77 -27.96 18.41
N PRO A 75 -16.09 -28.08 18.66
CA PRO A 75 -17.02 -28.47 17.61
C PRO A 75 -17.06 -27.40 16.50
N PRO A 76 -17.37 -27.79 15.25
CA PRO A 76 -17.44 -26.85 14.14
C PRO A 76 -18.51 -25.78 14.43
N PHE A 77 -18.17 -24.51 14.16
CA PHE A 77 -19.15 -23.44 14.13
C PHE A 77 -20.18 -23.78 13.03
N THR A 78 -21.46 -23.88 13.40
CA THR A 78 -22.60 -23.94 12.48
C THR A 78 -22.74 -22.65 11.69
#